data_AF-A0A354YYE5-F1
#
_entry.id   AF-A0A354YYE5-F1
#
_cell.length_a   1.000
_cell.length_b   1.000
_cell.length_c   1.000
_cell.angle_alpha   90.00
_cell.angle_beta   90.00
_cell.angle_gamma   90.00
#
_symmetry.space_group_name_H-M   'P 1'
#
loop_
_entity.id
_entity.type
_entity.pdbx_description
1 polymer ?
#
loop_
_entity_poly.entity_id
_entity_poly.type
_entity_poly.pdbx_seq_one_letter_code
_entity_poly.pdbx_strand_id
1 'polypeptide(L)' 'LSSHPFGAELVPETRLFSFSNLEELLNRYSEVYLKPINSSRGKGIIKIKNSGNSCLYVHAEYPKANWNRTNSFKALCEA' A
#
# COMPACT_ATOMS: atom_id res chain seq x y z
N LEU A 1 14.87 -16.19 6.80
CA LEU A 1 13.82 -15.40 7.49
C LEU A 1 13.05 -16.26 8.50
N SER A 2 12.60 -17.47 8.15
CA SER A 2 11.93 -18.41 9.08
C SER A 2 12.85 -19.03 10.15
N SER A 3 14.16 -18.91 10.02
CA SER A 3 15.16 -19.53 10.91
C SER A 3 15.64 -18.63 12.06
N HIS A 4 15.13 -17.41 12.18
CA HIS A 4 15.50 -16.48 13.27
C HIS A 4 14.25 -16.06 14.05
N PRO A 5 14.18 -16.28 15.38
CA PRO A 5 12.97 -16.12 16.18
C PRO A 5 12.33 -14.73 16.08
N PHE A 6 13.14 -13.67 15.97
CA PHE A 6 12.69 -12.27 15.91
C PHE A 6 12.50 -11.74 14.49
N GLY A 7 12.89 -12.51 13.46
CA GLY A 7 12.88 -12.02 12.08
C GLY A 7 11.47 -11.80 11.54
N ALA A 8 10.47 -12.55 12.01
CA ALA A 8 9.09 -12.45 11.54
C ALA A 8 8.41 -11.15 11.99
N GLU A 9 8.69 -10.67 13.21
CA GLU A 9 8.10 -9.44 13.75
C GLU A 9 8.64 -8.17 13.05
N LEU A 10 9.81 -8.27 12.43
CA LEU A 10 10.44 -7.15 11.71
C LEU A 10 9.97 -7.05 10.25
N VAL A 11 9.24 -8.04 9.75
CA VAL A 11 8.72 -8.04 8.38
C VAL A 11 7.27 -7.55 8.40
N PRO A 12 6.94 -6.46 7.68
CA PRO A 12 5.55 -6.01 7.60
C PRO A 12 4.69 -7.08 6.92
N GLU A 13 3.46 -7.23 7.42
CA GLU A 13 2.46 -8.08 6.79
C GLU A 13 2.32 -7.71 5.31
N THR A 14 2.44 -8.72 4.44
CA THR A 14 2.41 -8.56 2.98
C THR A 14 1.45 -9.56 2.39
N ARG A 15 0.57 -9.12 1.48
CA ARG A 15 -0.39 -9.96 0.77
C ARG A 15 -0.36 -9.66 -0.72
N LEU A 16 -0.76 -10.63 -1.54
CA LEU A 16 -1.04 -10.38 -2.96
C LEU A 16 -2.23 -9.45 -3.10
N PHE A 17 -2.18 -8.59 -4.11
CA PHE A 17 -3.22 -7.60 -4.34
C PHE A 17 -4.56 -8.27 -4.68
N SER A 18 -5.58 -7.91 -3.90
CA SER A 18 -7.00 -7.99 -4.23
C SER A 18 -7.67 -6.79 -3.55
N PHE A 19 -8.86 -6.40 -4.01
CA PHE A 19 -9.61 -5.33 -3.36
C PHE A 19 -9.94 -5.65 -1.90
N SER A 20 -10.28 -6.91 -1.60
CA SER A 20 -10.54 -7.37 -0.24
C SER A 20 -9.30 -7.29 0.65
N ASN A 21 -8.14 -7.74 0.17
CA ASN A 21 -6.89 -7.66 0.95
C ASN A 21 -6.48 -6.21 1.20
N LEU A 22 -6.65 -5.33 0.21
CA LEU A 22 -6.35 -3.91 0.37
C LEU A 22 -7.26 -3.28 1.44
N GLU A 23 -8.56 -3.56 1.39
CA GLU A 23 -9.53 -3.08 2.37
C GLU A 23 -9.21 -3.58 3.78
N GLU A 24 -8.96 -4.89 3.94
CA GLU A 24 -8.59 -5.48 5.23
C GLU A 24 -7.31 -4.87 5.82
N LEU A 25 -6.29 -4.65 4.98
CA LEU A 25 -5.03 -4.02 5.43
C LEU A 25 -5.24 -2.55 5.80
N LEU A 26 -6.02 -1.79 5.02
CA LEU A 26 -6.33 -0.38 5.31
C LEU A 26 -7.24 -0.18 6.55
N ASN A 27 -7.99 -1.21 6.93
CA ASN A 27 -8.76 -1.20 8.19
C ASN A 27 -7.89 -1.48 9.42
N ARG A 28 -6.76 -2.17 9.24
CA ARG A 28 -5.83 -2.53 10.33
C ARG A 28 -4.66 -1.57 10.48
N TYR A 29 -4.19 -1.00 9.37
CA TYR A 29 -3.02 -0.14 9.32
C TYR A 29 -3.39 1.23 8.77
N SER A 30 -2.85 2.29 9.37
CA SER A 30 -3.11 3.68 8.96
C SER A 30 -2.58 4.03 7.56
N GLU A 31 -1.58 3.29 7.08
CA GLU A 31 -0.98 3.44 5.77
C GLU A 31 -0.58 2.06 5.22
N VAL A 32 -0.86 1.83 3.93
CA VAL A 32 -0.50 0.61 3.20
C VAL A 32 0.27 0.99 1.94
N TYR A 33 1.24 0.15 1.55
CA TYR A 33 2.02 0.31 0.33
C TYR A 33 1.59 -0.71 -0.71
N LEU A 34 1.10 -0.24 -1.84
CA LEU A 34 0.88 -1.06 -3.03
C LEU A 34 2.14 -1.01 -3.90
N LYS A 35 2.66 -2.18 -4.28
CA LYS A 35 3.88 -2.30 -5.10
C LYS A 35 3.67 -3.26 -6.27
N PRO A 36 4.29 -3.03 -7.43
CA PRO A 36 4.35 -4.03 -8.49
C PRO A 36 5.03 -5.30 -7.98
N ILE A 37 4.64 -6.46 -8.54
CA ILE A 37 5.21 -7.77 -8.17
C ILE A 37 6.71 -7.81 -8.44
N ASN A 38 7.15 -7.24 -9.56
CA ASN A 38 8.53 -7.26 -9.99
C ASN A 38 9.30 -6.04 -9.45
N SER A 39 10.60 -6.23 -9.20
CA SER A 39 11.51 -5.19 -8.72
C SER A 39 11.37 -3.90 -9.54
N SER A 40 10.91 -2.83 -8.89
CA SER A 40 10.61 -1.57 -9.56
C SER A 40 11.61 -0.44 -9.25
N ARG A 41 12.64 -0.71 -8.42
CA ARG A 41 13.60 0.30 -7.94
C ARG A 41 12.93 1.56 -7.37
N GLY A 42 11.79 1.39 -6.70
CA GLY A 42 10.99 2.48 -6.13
C GLY A 42 9.90 3.01 -7.06
N LYS A 43 9.84 2.58 -8.32
CA LYS A 43 8.84 3.06 -9.29
C LYS A 43 7.49 2.39 -9.12
N GLY A 44 6.41 3.14 -9.36
CA GLY A 44 5.03 2.62 -9.32
C GLY A 44 4.60 2.11 -7.94
N ILE A 45 5.29 2.50 -6.87
CA ILE A 45 4.87 2.23 -5.49
C ILE A 45 3.87 3.31 -5.10
N ILE A 46 2.69 2.90 -4.66
CA ILE A 46 1.62 3.81 -4.24
C ILE A 46 1.45 3.67 -2.72
N LYS A 47 1.53 4.79 -2.00
CA LYS A 47 1.15 4.87 -0.58
C LYS A 47 -0.33 5.19 -0.51
N ILE A 48 -1.06 4.49 0.35
CA ILE A 48 -2.51 4.61 0.48
C ILE A 48 -2.85 4.78 1.95
N LYS A 49 -3.73 5.73 2.26
CA LYS A 49 -4.29 5.96 3.60
C LYS A 49 -5.80 5.86 3.57
N ASN A 50 -6.36 5.24 4.60
CA ASN A 50 -7.79 5.28 4.83
C ASN A 50 -8.21 6.69 5.27
N SER A 51 -9.28 7.23 4.67
CA SER A 51 -9.90 8.51 5.01
C SER A 51 -11.42 8.34 5.11
N GLY A 52 -11.84 7.35 5.90
CA GLY A 52 -13.26 7.03 6.14
C GLY A 52 -13.88 6.39 4.90
N ASN A 53 -14.85 7.07 4.29
CA ASN A 53 -15.55 6.59 3.09
C ASN A 53 -14.74 6.76 1.79
N SER A 54 -13.45 7.09 1.91
CA SER A 54 -12.56 7.39 0.79
C SER A 54 -11.13 7.03 1.16
N CYS A 55 -10.26 7.01 0.17
CA CYS A 55 -8.84 6.79 0.36
C CYS A 55 -8.04 7.97 -0.19
N LEU A 56 -6.92 8.24 0.48
CA LEU A 56 -5.89 9.14 -0.02
C LEU A 56 -4.75 8.31 -0.57
N TYR A 57 -4.18 8.72 -1.70
CA TYR A 57 -3.02 8.05 -2.27
C TYR A 57 -1.98 9.01 -2.84
N VAL A 58 -0.74 8.55 -2.87
CA VAL A 58 0.38 9.27 -3.48
C VAL A 58 1.42 8.27 -3.99
N HIS A 59 2.06 8.62 -5.09
CA HIS A 59 3.21 7.88 -5.62
C HIS A 59 4.42 8.09 -4.71
N ALA A 60 4.95 7.00 -4.16
CA ALA A 60 6.07 7.03 -3.23
C ALA A 60 7.38 7.53 -3.87
N GLU A 61 7.47 7.44 -5.21
CA GLU A 61 8.58 7.97 -6.01
C GLU A 61 8.67 9.50 -6.01
N TYR A 62 7.62 10.22 -5.59
CA TYR A 62 7.58 11.67 -5.58
C TYR A 62 7.50 12.21 -4.14
N PRO A 63 8.63 12.66 -3.55
CA PRO A 63 8.70 13.06 -2.13
C PRO A 63 7.83 14.26 -1.76
N LYS A 64 7.45 15.09 -2.74
CA LYS A 64 6.67 16.32 -2.56
C LYS A 64 5.30 16.25 -3.25
N ALA A 65 4.81 15.07 -3.60
CA ALA A 65 3.53 14.95 -4.25
C ALA A 65 2.36 15.19 -3.28
N ASN A 66 1.31 15.80 -3.82
CA ASN A 66 0.06 15.99 -3.08
C ASN A 66 -0.69 14.66 -2.97
N TRP A 67 -1.37 14.46 -1.84
CA TRP A 67 -2.26 13.32 -1.66
C TRP A 67 -3.50 13.51 -2.54
N ASN A 68 -3.77 12.54 -3.40
CA ASN A 68 -4.96 12.49 -4.23
C ASN A 68 -6.06 11.75 -3.46
N ARG A 69 -7.31 12.20 -3.58
CA ARG A 69 -8.46 11.51 -2.97
C ARG A 69 -9.19 10.68 -4.01
N THR A 70 -9.55 9.45 -3.66
CA THR A 70 -10.41 8.58 -4.47
C THR A 70 -11.41 7.85 -3.59
N ASN A 71 -12.60 7.58 -4.13
CA ASN A 71 -13.62 6.74 -3.51
C ASN A 71 -13.64 5.33 -4.13
N SER A 72 -12.72 5.05 -5.06
CA SER A 72 -12.64 3.80 -5.80
C SER A 72 -11.24 3.22 -5.74
N PHE A 73 -11.12 2.01 -5.22
CA PHE A 73 -9.86 1.27 -5.28
C PHE A 73 -9.43 0.94 -6.70
N LYS A 74 -10.38 0.84 -7.65
CA LYS A 74 -10.04 0.61 -9.06
C LYS A 74 -9.21 1.76 -9.64
N ALA A 75 -9.50 3.00 -9.23
CA ALA A 75 -8.73 4.16 -9.66
C ALA A 75 -7.26 4.09 -9.21
N LEU A 76 -6.94 3.34 -8.14
CA LEU A 76 -5.55 3.13 -7.70
C LEU A 76 -4.76 2.25 -8.67
N CYS A 77 -5.43 1.40 -9.46
CA CYS A 77 -4.78 0.55 -10.46
C CYS A 77 -4.46 1.30 -11.75
N GLU A 78 -5.12 2.44 -11.98
CA GLU A 78 -4.98 3.29 -13.16
C GLU A 78 -4.11 4.53 -12.88
N ALA A 79 -3.68 4.71 -11.63
CA ALA A 79 -3.00 5.89 -11.10
C ALA A 79 -1.48 5.89 -11.29
#